data_AF-A0A3D3B2D6-F1
#
_entry.id   AF-A0A3D3B2D6-F1
#
_cell.length_a   1.000
_cell.length_b   1.000
_cell.length_c   1.000
_cell.angle_alpha   90.00
_cell.angle_beta   90.00
_cell.angle_gamma   90.00
#
_symmetry.space_group_name_H-M   'P 1'
#
loop_
_entity.id
_entity.type
_entity.pdbx_description
1 polymer ?
#
loop_
_entity_poly.entity_id
_entity_poly.type
_entity_poly.pdbx_seq_one_letter_code
_entity_poly.pdbx_strand_id
1 'polypeptide(L)' 'MTTPILMPALSPTMEEGKLVKWHVKEGDMVRSGDVIAEIETD' A
#
# COMPACT_ATOMS: atom_id res chain seq x y z
N MET A 1 4.85 17.32 5.97
CA MET A 1 4.64 17.01 4.54
C MET A 1 4.15 15.58 4.45
N THR A 2 2.97 15.36 3.86
CA THR A 2 2.42 14.02 3.62
C THR A 2 3.01 13.49 2.33
N THR A 3 3.55 12.27 2.34
CA THR A 3 4.06 11.61 1.13
C THR A 3 2.96 10.69 0.61
N PRO A 4 2.42 10.92 -0.60
CA PRO A 4 1.41 10.03 -1.15
C PRO A 4 2.03 8.64 -1.40
N ILE A 5 1.40 7.61 -0.86
CA ILE A 5 1.76 6.23 -1.13
C ILE A 5 0.94 5.80 -2.35
N LEU A 6 1.61 5.78 -3.50
CA LEU A 6 1.01 5.30 -4.74
C LEU A 6 1.26 3.80 -4.86
N MET A 7 0.24 3.06 -5.27
CA MET A 7 0.38 1.64 -5.56
C MET A 7 1.37 1.48 -6.72
N PRO A 8 2.51 0.78 -6.54
CA PRO A 8 3.36 0.45 -7.67
C PRO A 8 2.62 -0.57 -8.53
N ALA A 9 2.59 -0.36 -9.85
CA ALA A 9 2.05 -1.35 -10.76
C ALA A 9 2.91 -2.62 -10.68
N LEU A 10 2.38 -3.68 -10.08
CA LEU A 10 3.07 -4.96 -9.89
C LEU A 10 3.07 -5.84 -11.15
N SER A 11 2.24 -5.51 -12.14
CA SER A 11 2.15 -6.17 -13.44
C SER A 11 1.77 -5.16 -14.53
N PRO A 12 2.22 -5.31 -15.78
CA PRO A 12 1.84 -4.42 -16.89
C PRO A 12 0.34 -4.41 -17.20
N THR A 13 -0.44 -5.37 -16.70
CA THR A 13 -1.91 -5.45 -16.85
C THR A 13 -2.67 -5.11 -15.56
N MET A 14 -1.96 -4.65 -14.52
CA MET A 14 -2.53 -4.38 -13.20
C MET A 14 -3.24 -3.01 -13.20
N GLU A 15 -4.55 -2.98 -13.48
CA GLU A 15 -5.34 -1.75 -13.50
C GLU A 15 -5.97 -1.42 -12.14
N GLU A 16 -6.44 -2.43 -11.41
CA GLU A 16 -7.14 -2.28 -10.14
C GLU A 16 -6.67 -3.34 -9.13
N GLY A 17 -6.28 -2.90 -7.92
CA GLY A 17 -5.94 -3.78 -6.80
C GLY A 17 -6.90 -3.56 -5.64
N LYS A 18 -7.36 -4.63 -5.00
CA LYS A 18 -8.25 -4.54 -3.85
C LYS A 18 -7.41 -4.44 -2.59
N LEU A 19 -7.54 -3.33 -1.87
CA LEU A 19 -6.96 -3.19 -0.54
C LEU A 19 -7.66 -4.17 0.42
N VAL A 20 -6.92 -5.17 0.89
CA VAL A 20 -7.41 -6.19 1.83
C VAL A 20 -7.34 -5.67 3.26
N LYS A 21 -6.20 -5.09 3.63
CA LYS A 21 -5.94 -4.70 5.02
C LYS A 21 -4.91 -3.59 5.16
N TRP A 22 -5.19 -2.65 6.06
CA TRP A 22 -4.18 -1.72 6.58
C TRP A 22 -3.46 -2.33 7.78
N HIS A 23 -2.13 -2.29 7.75
CA HIS A 23 -1.27 -2.68 8.87
C HIS A 23 -0.82 -1.50 9.72
N VAL A 24 -1.09 -0.28 9.26
CA VAL A 24 -0.79 0.98 9.95
C VAL A 24 -2.06 1.78 10.19
N LYS A 25 -2.05 2.60 11.23
CA LYS A 25 -3.13 3.55 11.56
C LYS A 25 -2.66 4.98 11.43
N GLU A 26 -3.61 5.90 11.39
CA GLU A 26 -3.31 7.32 11.41
C GLU A 26 -2.53 7.69 12.68
N GLY A 27 -1.39 8.34 12.50
CA GLY A 27 -0.49 8.71 13.60
C GLY A 27 0.62 7.69 13.90
N ASP A 28 0.60 6.51 13.27
CA ASP A 28 1.68 5.54 13.43
C ASP A 28 2.96 5.99 12.72
N MET A 29 4.11 5.68 13.32
CA MET A 29 5.42 5.90 12.71
C MET A 29 5.76 4.74 11.78
N VAL A 30 5.85 5.01 10.47
CA VAL A 30 6.27 4.05 9.45
C VAL A 30 7.75 4.22 9.15
N ARG A 31 8.49 3.11 9.05
CA ARG A 31 9.90 3.07 8.66
C ARG A 31 10.11 2.30 7.36
N SER A 32 11.26 2.52 6.72
CA SER A 32 11.64 1.74 5.55
C SER A 32 11.75 0.26 5.90
N GLY A 33 10.96 -0.57 5.21
CA GLY A 33 10.86 -2.01 5.45
C GLY A 33 9.58 -2.44 6.18
N ASP A 34 8.79 -1.50 6.72
CA ASP A 34 7.52 -1.83 7.35
C ASP A 34 6.43 -2.12 6.31
N VAL A 35 5.62 -3.13 6.60
CA VAL A 35 4.42 -3.44 5.81
C VAL A 35 3.30 -2.51 6.25
N ILE A 36 2.81 -1.71 5.31
CA ILE A 36 1.77 -0.69 5.56
C ILE A 36 0.37 -1.16 5.16
N ALA A 37 0.28 -1.96 4.11
CA ALA A 37 -0.99 -2.40 3.53
C ALA A 37 -0.79 -3.71 2.78
N GLU A 38 -1.83 -4.53 2.79
CA GLU A 38 -1.94 -5.75 1.99
C GLU A 38 -2.97 -5.50 0.89
N ILE A 39 -2.56 -5.77 -0.35
CA ILE A 39 -3.35 -5.56 -1.56
C ILE A 39 -3.43 -6.89 -2.28
N GLU A 40 -4.64 -7.31 -2.60
CA GLU A 40 -4.92 -8.51 -3.39
C GLU A 40 -5.27 -8.10 -4.81
N THR A 41 -4.72 -8.85 -5.75
CA THR A 41 -4.80 -8.61 -7.18
C THR A 41 -5.44 -9.85 -7.79
N ASP A 42 -6.54 -9.70 -8.53
CA ASP A 42 -7.06 -10.79 -9.36
C ASP A 42 -6.18 -11.01 -10.61
#